data_AF-A0A9C7SB38-F1
#
_entry.id   AF-A0A9C7SB38-F1
#
_cell.length_a   1.000
_cell.length_b   1.000
_cell.length_c   1.000
_cell.angle_alpha   90.00
_cell.angle_beta   90.00
_cell.angle_gamma   90.00
#
_symmetry.space_group_name_H-M   'P 1'
#
loop_
_entity.id
_entity.type
_entity.pdbx_description
1 polymer ?
#
loop_
_entity_poly.entity_id
_entity_poly.type
_entity_poly.pdbx_seq_one_letter_code
_entity_poly.pdbx_strand_id
1 'polypeptide(L)' 'MENIQQVSANTSNQTILYILDTNVLIHDPAAILEFEEHHVIIPMTVLEELDKLKSGRQAI' A
#
# COMPACT_ATOMS: atom_id res chain seq x y z
N MET A 1 -4.41 -45.73 -22.91
CA MET A 1 -3.46 -45.28 -21.87
C MET A 1 -3.94 -43.91 -21.44
N GLU A 2 -4.31 -43.80 -20.16
CA GLU A 2 -5.03 -42.67 -19.57
C GLU A 2 -4.28 -41.33 -19.66
N ASN A 3 -5.12 -40.30 -19.74
CA ASN A 3 -4.88 -38.86 -19.71
C ASN A 3 -3.91 -38.41 -18.61
N ILE A 4 -3.07 -37.41 -18.92
CA ILE A 4 -2.69 -36.40 -17.91
C ILE A 4 -2.84 -35.02 -18.57
N GLN A 5 -4.00 -34.41 -18.29
CA GLN A 5 -4.23 -32.98 -18.40
C GLN A 5 -3.21 -32.30 -17.47
N GLN A 6 -2.09 -31.82 -18.02
CA GLN A 6 -1.23 -30.91 -17.28
C GLN A 6 -1.92 -29.54 -17.31
N VAL A 7 -2.73 -29.32 -16.27
CA VAL A 7 -3.29 -28.03 -15.85
C VAL A 7 -2.22 -26.94 -15.95
N SER A 8 -2.24 -26.17 -17.05
CA SER A 8 -1.38 -25.00 -17.19
C SER A 8 -2.01 -23.83 -16.45
N ALA A 9 -1.24 -23.35 -15.48
CA ALA A 9 -1.33 -22.05 -14.81
C ALA A 9 -2.58 -21.79 -13.97
N ASN A 10 -2.49 -22.11 -12.68
CA ASN A 10 -3.07 -21.23 -11.66
C ASN A 10 -2.33 -19.90 -11.73
N THR A 11 -2.73 -19.01 -12.65
CA THR A 11 -2.34 -17.60 -12.58
C THR A 11 -3.25 -16.97 -11.52
N SER A 12 -2.96 -17.25 -10.25
CA SER A 12 -3.56 -16.51 -9.15
C SER A 12 -3.10 -15.07 -9.29
N ASN A 13 -3.98 -14.20 -9.77
CA ASN A 13 -3.75 -12.77 -9.76
C ASN A 13 -3.77 -12.34 -8.28
N GLN A 14 -2.62 -12.42 -7.62
CA GLN A 14 -2.47 -12.15 -6.19
C GLN A 14 -2.42 -10.65 -6.00
N THR A 15 -3.57 -10.04 -5.72
CA THR A 15 -3.62 -8.63 -5.33
C THR A 15 -2.86 -8.44 -4.01
N ILE A 16 -1.70 -7.80 -4.10
CA ILE A 16 -0.88 -7.41 -2.95
C ILE A 16 -1.59 -6.28 -2.18
N LEU A 17 -1.48 -6.36 -0.86
CA LEU A 17 -1.94 -5.34 0.08
C LEU A 17 -0.71 -4.59 0.62
N TYR A 18 -0.63 -3.29 0.37
CA TYR A 18 0.40 -2.42 0.90
C TYR A 18 -0.10 -1.68 2.14
N ILE A 19 0.76 -1.60 3.15
CA ILE A 19 0.53 -0.78 4.34
C ILE A 19 1.50 0.38 4.26
N LEU A 20 0.98 1.60 4.19
CA LEU A 20 1.79 2.80 4.12
C LEU A 20 2.15 3.29 5.51
N ASP A 21 3.39 3.75 5.64
CA ASP A 21 3.95 4.37 6.84
C ASP A 21 3.96 5.91 6.69
N THR A 22 4.08 6.63 7.80
CA THR A 22 4.22 8.09 7.81
C THR A 22 5.43 8.55 7.02
N ASN A 23 6.57 7.86 7.15
CA ASN A 23 7.79 8.23 6.44
C ASN A 23 7.60 8.24 4.93
N VAL A 24 6.83 7.27 4.39
CA VAL A 24 6.51 7.23 2.97
C VAL A 24 5.70 8.46 2.58
N LEU A 25 4.65 8.78 3.34
CA LEU A 25 3.78 9.93 3.06
C LEU A 25 4.45 11.29 3.30
N ILE A 26 5.44 11.37 4.19
CA ILE A 26 6.24 12.59 4.44
C ILE A 26 7.20 12.85 3.29
N HIS A 27 7.80 11.80 2.73
CA HIS A 27 8.71 11.89 1.60
C HIS A 27 7.98 12.06 0.27
N ASP A 28 6.90 11.30 0.09
CA ASP A 28 6.07 11.31 -1.09
C ASP A 28 4.58 11.09 -0.75
N PRO A 29 3.78 12.18 -0.66
CA PRO A 29 2.35 12.08 -0.41
C PRO A 29 1.57 11.51 -1.60
N ALA A 30 2.14 11.49 -2.82
CA ALA A 30 1.48 10.95 -4.00
C ALA A 30 1.53 9.42 -4.06
N ALA A 31 2.38 8.77 -3.26
CA ALA A 31 2.56 7.32 -3.21
C ALA A 31 1.22 6.56 -3.06
N ILE A 32 0.22 7.12 -2.38
CA ILE A 32 -1.13 6.52 -2.25
C ILE A 32 -1.83 6.27 -3.60
N LEU A 33 -1.43 6.96 -4.66
CA LEU A 33 -2.05 6.92 -5.98
C LEU A 33 -1.30 6.01 -6.97
N GLU A 34 -0.09 5.56 -6.65
CA GLU A 34 0.79 4.86 -7.59
C GLU A 34 0.55 3.33 -7.63
N PHE A 35 -0.39 2.84 -6.82
CA PHE A 35 -0.70 1.41 -6.69
C PHE A 35 -1.97 1.04 -7.46
N GLU A 36 -1.96 1.15 -8.79
CA GLU A 36 -3.15 0.95 -9.65
C GLU A 36 -3.79 -0.44 -9.53
N GLU A 37 -3.01 -1.49 -9.32
CA GLU A 37 -3.49 -2.88 -9.24
C GLU A 37 -3.57 -3.44 -7.81
N HIS A 38 -3.22 -2.64 -6.80
CA HIS A 38 -3.00 -3.10 -5.44
C HIS A 38 -3.76 -2.29 -4.40
N HIS A 39 -4.18 -2.96 -3.32
CA HIS A 39 -4.87 -2.28 -2.23
C HIS A 39 -3.86 -1.59 -1.32
N VAL A 40 -4.18 -0.35 -0.94
CA VAL A 40 -3.35 0.45 -0.04
C VAL A 40 -4.13 0.72 1.24
N ILE A 41 -3.53 0.41 2.38
CA ILE A 41 -4.05 0.73 3.71
C ILE A 41 -3.17 1.80 4.34
N ILE A 42 -3.82 2.85 4.84
CA ILE A 42 -3.19 3.84 5.72
C ILE A 42 -3.73 3.58 7.13
N PRO A 43 -2.90 3.10 8.07
CA PRO A 43 -3.30 2.93 9.46
C PRO A 43 -3.74 4.26 10.08
N MET A 44 -4.71 4.22 11.01
CA MET A 44 -5.14 5.42 11.74
C MET A 44 -3.97 6.08 12.49
N THR A 45 -3.04 5.28 13.02
CA THR A 45 -1.84 5.77 13.71
C THR A 45 -0.96 6.65 12.82
N VAL A 46 -0.86 6.30 11.53
CA VAL A 46 -0.12 7.08 10.54
C VAL A 46 -0.78 8.45 10.33
N LEU A 47 -2.11 8.51 10.30
CA LEU A 47 -2.84 9.79 10.21
C LEU A 47 -2.63 10.66 11.47
N GLU A 48 -2.68 10.06 12.66
CA GLU A 48 -2.44 10.76 13.93
C GLU A 48 -1.01 11.34 14.02
N GLU A 49 -0.03 10.59 13.56
CA GLU A 49 1.37 11.02 13.51
C GLU A 49 1.59 12.16 12.51
N LEU A 50 0.98 12.08 11.32
CA LEU A 50 1.00 13.16 10.33
C LEU A 50 0.36 14.45 10.85
N ASP A 51 -0.74 14.35 11.59
CA ASP A 51 -1.41 15.52 12.18
C ASP A 51 -0.55 16.22 13.25
N LYS A 52 0.13 15.44 14.10
CA LYS A 52 1.12 15.95 15.07
C LYS A 52 2.29 16.65 14.37
N LEU A 53 2.81 16.06 13.29
CA LEU A 53 3.91 16.63 12.53
C LEU A 53 3.54 17.96 11.87
N LYS A 54 2.32 18.05 11.31
CA LYS A 54 1.80 19.29 10.72
C LYS A 54 1.70 20.41 11.76
N SER A 55 1.30 20.08 12.98
CA SER A 55 1.15 21.04 14.09
C SER A 55 2.50 21.57 14.59
N GLY A 56 3.57 20.76 14.55
CA GLY A 56 4.92 21.19 14.96
C GLY A 56 5.61 22.16 13.99
N ARG A 57 5.16 22.26 12.72
CA ARG A 57 5.78 23.11 11.70
C ARG A 57 5.20 24.54 11.62
N GLN A 58 4.14 24.84 12.38
CA GLN A 58 3.40 26.11 12.35
C GLN A 58 3.82 27.13 13.43
N ALA A 59 4.97 26.94 14.09
CA ALA A 59 5.44 27.85 15.14
C ALA A 59 6.88 28.31 14.88
N ILE A 60 7.07 29.17 13.87
CA ILE A 60 8.14 30.18 13.81
C ILE A 60 7.63 31.42 13.06
#